data_AF-A0A2H0LDG4-F1
#
_entry.id   AF-A0A2H0LDG4-F1
#
_cell.length_a   1.000
_cell.length_b   1.000
_cell.length_c   1.000
_cell.angle_alpha   90.00
_cell.angle_beta   90.00
_cell.angle_gamma   90.00
#
_symmetry.space_group_name_H-M   'P 1'
#
loop_
_entity.id
_entity.type
_entity.pdbx_description
1 polymer ?
#
loop_
_entity_poly.entity_id
_entity_poly.type
_entity_poly.pdbx_seq_one_letter_code
_entity_poly.pdbx_strand_id
1 'polypeptide(L)'
;MWSCLKRRAHEAPSVFSPRLWEGKLKLSLRIPIRTAKQRLWEVILYPERFPSFVPDVRDVSVLQRTDLAALLQWRITIEGVPVQWTEQCRYDPQNARIMFHATRGDFASYDGFLSIVHAGGKVELQMEIDIDWGLPSFQKVISQVVEAKVRRSFMGMLVAIKRYAEKTSVKRNYAFVIHPLDLDLISIAFNEPNITSKRVDLMSKAFEWLPPFKCSDITGLKAFNGKETDGALIYCPLLPEQMVANNGEIALKRTIEAVKVAESLGVGIVGLGAYAAQIGRKGVMVSEAVSVPVTTGTSYTIVTAINGVERACELVGLDLKGVRVGIVGATGGIGNICAELLAGKVGGLVLNARNRTRLTELESRLAEKVPGLEITQTTELDWLIANSDVIITSTNTPSALIDARSLNPGTIVCDVSRPRNVSPESVREARGAVLVFDGGIVKPPGTVDFDFYFGLPPGIAYACMAETMILALSERYEGFSIGGNLTPEKAHEIGRLGDALGFRLSELRWCEQEVSKETIEIVREHVRRRSIGTWV
;
A
#
# COMPACT_ATOMS: atom_id res chain seq x y z
N MET A 1 33.24 78.17 44.83
CA MET A 1 32.98 78.25 43.38
C MET A 1 32.56 76.89 42.87
N TRP A 2 31.25 76.68 42.88
CA TRP A 2 30.53 75.68 42.10
C TRP A 2 30.00 76.42 40.87
N SER A 3 30.20 75.90 39.65
CA SER A 3 29.39 76.25 38.45
C SER A 3 29.83 75.35 37.28
N CYS A 4 28.95 74.44 36.84
CA CYS A 4 28.20 74.51 35.57
C CYS A 4 29.03 74.04 34.35
N LEU A 5 28.61 73.12 33.48
CA LEU A 5 27.26 72.78 32.99
C LEU A 5 27.23 71.37 32.36
N LYS A 6 26.03 70.77 32.37
CA LYS A 6 25.64 69.43 31.91
C LYS A 6 25.33 69.35 30.39
N ARG A 7 25.29 68.11 29.88
CA ARG A 7 24.65 67.53 28.66
C ARG A 7 25.43 67.75 27.35
N ARG A 8 25.56 66.80 26.41
CA ARG A 8 24.76 65.61 26.04
C ARG A 8 25.69 64.45 25.64
N ALA A 9 25.37 63.23 26.07
CA ALA A 9 25.90 61.99 25.50
C ALA A 9 24.91 61.47 24.45
N HIS A 10 25.42 60.93 23.35
CA HIS A 10 24.65 60.35 22.25
C HIS A 10 23.88 59.10 22.73
N GLU A 11 22.55 59.19 22.78
CA GLU A 11 21.64 58.06 22.83
C GLU A 11 21.42 57.53 21.41
N ALA A 12 21.49 56.22 21.24
CA ALA A 12 20.96 55.51 20.08
C ALA A 12 19.44 55.66 20.05
N PRO A 13 18.80 55.86 18.88
CA PRO A 13 17.35 56.06 18.84
C PRO A 13 16.64 54.73 19.04
N SER A 14 16.27 54.45 20.28
CA SER A 14 15.00 53.78 20.59
C SER A 14 13.87 54.75 20.24
N VAL A 15 12.90 54.31 19.46
CA VAL A 15 11.44 54.62 19.51
C VAL A 15 10.86 54.17 18.16
N PHE A 16 10.40 52.91 18.10
CA PHE A 16 9.28 52.59 17.22
C PHE A 16 8.07 53.33 17.80
N SER A 17 7.79 54.53 17.29
CA SER A 17 6.50 55.17 17.49
C SER A 17 5.45 54.33 16.75
N PRO A 18 4.33 53.93 17.37
CA PRO A 18 3.23 53.39 16.60
C PRO A 18 2.63 54.55 15.81
N ARG A 19 3.04 54.69 14.55
CA ARG A 19 2.17 55.41 13.63
C ARG A 19 0.96 54.51 13.43
N LEU A 20 -0.19 54.93 13.96
CA LEU A 20 -1.49 54.38 13.60
C LEU A 20 -1.65 54.56 12.07
N TRP A 21 -1.47 53.48 11.32
CA TRP A 21 -1.76 53.43 9.89
C TRP A 21 -3.09 52.69 9.78
N GLU A 22 -4.16 53.44 9.52
CA GLU A 22 -5.52 52.91 9.34
C GLU A 22 -5.57 52.04 8.07
N GLY A 23 -5.87 50.74 8.21
CA GLY A 23 -6.16 49.86 7.06
C GLY A 23 -5.45 48.51 7.00
N LYS A 24 -4.51 48.19 7.91
CA LYS A 24 -3.83 46.87 7.93
C LYS A 24 -4.60 45.85 8.77
N LEU A 25 -4.84 44.67 8.20
CA LEU A 25 -5.34 43.51 8.95
C LEU A 25 -4.17 42.82 9.66
N LYS A 26 -4.25 42.70 10.98
CA LYS A 26 -3.28 41.97 11.80
C LYS A 26 -3.86 40.63 12.26
N LEU A 27 -3.19 39.54 11.91
CA LEU A 27 -3.56 38.20 12.33
C LEU A 27 -2.46 37.60 13.21
N SER A 28 -2.87 37.08 14.37
CA SER A 28 -2.03 36.24 15.23
C SER A 28 -2.73 34.89 15.41
N LEU A 29 -2.10 33.83 14.93
CA LEU A 29 -2.62 32.47 14.94
C LEU A 29 -1.62 31.56 15.65
N ARG A 30 -2.14 30.63 16.45
CA ARG A 30 -1.34 29.64 17.16
C ARG A 30 -2.05 28.30 17.16
N ILE A 31 -1.29 27.23 17.03
CA ILE A 31 -1.81 25.88 17.17
C ILE A 31 -0.81 25.00 17.93
N PRO A 32 -1.26 24.20 18.92
CA PRO A 32 -0.40 23.24 19.60
C PRO A 32 -0.05 22.07 18.68
N ILE A 33 1.18 21.58 18.78
CA ILE A 33 1.76 20.52 17.96
C ILE A 33 2.26 19.38 18.85
N ARG A 34 1.97 18.14 18.46
CA ARG A 34 2.34 16.89 19.13
C ARG A 34 3.45 16.15 18.38
N THR A 35 4.44 16.88 17.86
CA THR A 35 5.64 16.31 17.20
C THR A 35 6.89 17.04 17.67
N ALA A 36 8.07 16.50 17.36
CA ALA A 36 9.34 17.14 17.70
C ALA A 36 9.51 18.47 16.95
N LYS A 37 10.14 19.46 17.59
CA LYS A 37 10.46 20.78 17.00
C LYS A 37 11.19 20.65 15.66
N GLN A 38 12.15 19.72 15.56
CA GLN A 38 12.93 19.45 14.35
C GLN A 38 12.03 19.04 13.17
N ARG A 39 11.08 18.12 13.41
CA ARG A 39 10.16 17.63 12.37
C ARG A 39 9.25 18.75 11.86
N LEU A 40 8.71 19.55 12.78
CA LEU A 40 7.89 20.69 12.42
C LEU A 40 8.69 21.74 11.62
N TRP A 41 9.94 21.98 12.00
CA TRP A 41 10.86 22.88 11.30
C TRP A 41 11.10 22.43 9.86
N GLU A 42 11.38 21.16 9.63
CA GLU A 42 11.55 20.59 8.29
C GLU A 42 10.29 20.78 7.42
N VAL A 43 9.09 20.62 7.99
CA VAL A 43 7.85 20.79 7.23
C VAL A 43 7.69 22.23 6.76
N ILE A 44 7.87 23.22 7.65
CA ILE A 44 7.64 24.63 7.32
C ILE A 44 8.76 25.26 6.47
N LEU A 45 9.95 24.64 6.43
CA LEU A 45 11.09 25.12 5.64
C LEU A 45 10.89 24.88 4.13
N TYR A 46 10.02 23.96 3.73
CA TYR A 46 9.79 23.58 2.33
C TYR A 46 8.32 23.78 1.91
N PRO A 47 7.84 25.04 1.84
CA PRO A 47 6.45 25.35 1.49
C PRO A 47 6.05 24.91 0.07
N GLU A 48 7.00 24.63 -0.83
CA GLU A 48 6.75 24.00 -2.13
C GLU A 48 6.02 22.64 -2.03
N ARG A 49 6.02 22.00 -0.86
CA ARG A 49 5.29 20.75 -0.61
C ARG A 49 3.84 20.97 -0.18
N PHE A 50 3.47 22.18 0.22
CA PHE A 50 2.15 22.48 0.79
C PHE A 50 0.98 22.17 -0.16
N PRO A 51 1.08 22.37 -1.50
CA PRO A 51 -0.01 21.98 -2.41
C PRO A 51 -0.45 20.51 -2.30
N SER A 52 0.42 19.61 -1.82
CA SER A 52 0.10 18.18 -1.68
C SER A 52 -0.76 17.85 -0.46
N PHE A 53 -0.86 18.74 0.54
CA PHE A 53 -1.56 18.47 1.79
C PHE A 53 -2.31 19.66 2.42
N VAL A 54 -2.18 20.87 1.86
CA VAL A 54 -2.89 22.08 2.28
C VAL A 54 -3.93 22.43 1.21
N PRO A 55 -5.24 22.19 1.45
CA PRO A 55 -6.28 22.31 0.42
C PRO A 55 -6.37 23.66 -0.30
N ASP A 56 -6.12 24.75 0.42
CA ASP A 56 -6.24 26.11 -0.10
C ASP A 56 -4.99 26.56 -0.88
N VAL A 57 -3.88 25.81 -0.83
CA VAL A 57 -2.64 26.14 -1.54
C VAL A 57 -2.63 25.43 -2.89
N ARG A 58 -2.59 26.21 -3.97
CA ARG A 58 -2.63 25.68 -5.35
C ARG A 58 -1.25 25.43 -5.92
N ASP A 59 -0.32 26.34 -5.66
CA ASP A 59 1.06 26.22 -6.10
C ASP A 59 1.97 27.04 -5.20
N VAL A 60 3.20 26.55 -5.01
CA VAL A 60 4.29 27.30 -4.40
C VAL A 60 5.56 27.00 -5.18
N SER A 61 5.96 27.95 -6.02
CA SER A 61 7.13 27.84 -6.89
C SER A 61 8.35 28.47 -6.22
N VAL A 62 9.46 27.73 -6.15
CA VAL A 62 10.74 28.24 -5.63
C VAL A 62 11.50 28.96 -6.74
N LEU A 63 11.61 30.29 -6.65
CA LEU A 63 12.35 31.09 -7.62
C LEU A 63 13.85 31.14 -7.31
N GLN A 64 14.19 31.20 -6.02
CA GLN A 64 15.57 31.19 -5.52
C GLN A 64 15.59 30.64 -4.10
N ARG A 65 16.65 29.92 -3.71
CA ARG A 65 16.84 29.43 -2.34
C ARG A 65 18.32 29.38 -1.97
N THR A 66 18.63 29.78 -0.74
CA THR A 66 19.92 29.63 -0.08
C THR A 66 19.69 29.01 1.31
N ASP A 67 20.76 28.79 2.08
CA ASP A 67 20.67 28.23 3.43
C ASP A 67 19.89 29.11 4.42
N LEU A 68 19.85 30.44 4.17
CA LEU A 68 19.25 31.42 5.10
C LEU A 68 18.13 32.26 4.47
N ALA A 69 17.78 32.03 3.21
CA ALA A 69 16.73 32.79 2.54
C ALA A 69 16.09 32.02 1.37
N ALA A 70 14.89 32.44 0.96
CA ALA A 70 14.28 32.01 -0.28
C ALA A 70 13.45 33.13 -0.93
N LEU A 71 13.21 33.00 -2.23
CA LEU A 71 12.24 33.77 -2.99
C LEU A 71 11.20 32.80 -3.52
N LEU A 72 9.95 32.97 -3.12
CA LEU A 72 8.86 32.03 -3.37
C LEU A 72 7.72 32.73 -4.10
N GLN A 73 7.10 32.07 -5.06
CA GLN A 73 5.87 32.52 -5.70
C GLN A 73 4.71 31.64 -5.24
N TRP A 74 3.74 32.25 -4.57
CA TRP A 74 2.56 31.59 -4.02
C TRP A 74 1.35 31.79 -4.92
N ARG A 75 0.53 30.75 -5.00
CA ARG A 75 -0.84 30.80 -5.52
C ARG A 75 -1.74 30.02 -4.57
N ILE A 76 -2.72 30.70 -3.97
CA ILE A 76 -3.70 30.10 -3.06
C ILE A 76 -5.11 30.43 -3.52
N THR A 77 -6.10 29.79 -2.89
CA THR A 77 -7.51 30.17 -2.97
C THR A 77 -8.03 30.52 -1.59
N ILE A 78 -8.52 31.75 -1.39
CA ILE A 78 -9.21 32.17 -0.17
C ILE A 78 -10.71 32.12 -0.44
N GLU A 79 -11.41 31.11 0.11
CA GLU A 79 -12.87 30.91 -0.10
C GLU A 79 -13.24 30.94 -1.60
N GLY A 80 -12.42 30.26 -2.43
CA GLY A 80 -12.59 30.17 -3.88
C GLY A 80 -12.03 31.33 -4.69
N VAL A 81 -11.61 32.43 -4.06
CA VAL A 81 -10.97 33.57 -4.74
C VAL A 81 -9.47 33.29 -4.90
N PRO A 82 -8.93 33.24 -6.13
CA PRO A 82 -7.50 33.04 -6.34
C PRO A 82 -6.71 34.28 -5.91
N VAL A 83 -5.60 34.05 -5.21
CA VAL A 83 -4.66 35.09 -4.76
C VAL A 83 -3.24 34.63 -5.04
N GLN A 84 -2.39 35.52 -5.55
CA GLN A 84 -1.01 35.24 -5.90
C GLN A 84 -0.06 36.36 -5.46
N TRP A 85 1.13 35.97 -5.00
CA TRP A 85 2.20 36.92 -4.68
C TRP A 85 3.58 36.26 -4.77
N THR A 86 4.62 37.08 -4.82
CA THR A 86 6.01 36.65 -4.62
C THR A 86 6.49 37.20 -3.29
N GLU A 87 7.08 36.36 -2.44
CA GLU A 87 7.65 36.75 -1.15
C GLU A 87 9.11 36.38 -1.02
N GLN A 88 9.84 37.20 -0.27
CA GLN A 88 11.18 36.90 0.19
C GLN A 88 11.11 36.40 1.64
N CYS A 89 11.69 35.23 1.89
CA CYS A 89 11.80 34.64 3.20
C CYS A 89 13.22 34.76 3.74
N ARG A 90 13.37 34.96 5.05
CA ARG A 90 14.62 34.83 5.79
C ARG A 90 14.46 33.80 6.90
N TYR A 91 15.42 32.90 7.02
CA TYR A 91 15.41 31.82 8.00
C TYR A 91 16.32 32.16 9.17
N ASP A 92 15.79 32.00 10.38
CA ASP A 92 16.51 32.07 11.64
C ASP A 92 16.36 30.72 12.35
N PRO A 93 17.25 29.74 12.07
CA PRO A 93 17.19 28.42 12.67
C PRO A 93 17.41 28.44 14.19
N GLN A 94 18.19 29.39 14.70
CA GLN A 94 18.50 29.49 16.14
C GLN A 94 17.22 29.77 16.93
N ASN A 95 16.39 30.70 16.45
CA ASN A 95 15.11 31.03 17.06
C ASN A 95 13.92 30.25 16.47
N ALA A 96 14.17 29.32 15.55
CA ALA A 96 13.15 28.58 14.79
C ALA A 96 12.06 29.49 14.22
N ARG A 97 12.50 30.54 13.50
CA ARG A 97 11.65 31.58 12.94
C ARG A 97 11.91 31.76 11.45
N ILE A 98 10.84 31.92 10.69
CA ILE A 98 10.86 32.26 9.26
C ILE A 98 10.15 33.60 9.12
N MET A 99 10.87 34.63 8.71
CA MET A 99 10.30 35.93 8.40
C MET A 99 10.00 36.00 6.91
N PHE A 100 8.87 36.57 6.52
CA PHE A 100 8.50 36.75 5.12
C PHE A 100 7.98 38.16 4.85
N HIS A 101 8.25 38.66 3.65
CA HIS A 101 7.74 39.92 3.12
C HIS A 101 7.44 39.77 1.63
N ALA A 102 6.24 40.16 1.21
CA ALA A 102 5.87 40.17 -0.20
C ALA A 102 6.61 41.26 -0.96
N THR A 103 7.22 40.89 -2.08
CA THR A 103 7.97 41.81 -2.97
C THR A 103 7.11 42.30 -4.14
N ARG A 104 6.07 41.55 -4.51
CA ARG A 104 5.08 41.87 -5.56
C ARG A 104 3.89 40.92 -5.48
N GLY A 105 2.73 41.30 -6.00
CA GLY A 105 1.55 40.44 -6.08
C GLY A 105 0.25 41.18 -5.84
N ASP A 106 -0.79 40.44 -5.48
CA ASP A 106 -2.14 40.96 -5.24
C ASP A 106 -2.25 41.76 -3.93
N PHE A 107 -1.28 41.64 -3.02
CA PHE A 107 -1.21 42.42 -1.78
C PHE A 107 -0.38 43.69 -1.97
N ALA A 108 -0.83 44.80 -1.38
CA ALA A 108 -0.03 46.03 -1.28
C ALA A 108 1.09 45.89 -0.25
N SER A 109 0.83 45.21 0.87
CA SER A 109 1.87 44.68 1.75
C SER A 109 1.42 43.37 2.37
N TYR A 110 2.31 42.39 2.46
CA TYR A 110 2.08 41.13 3.18
C TYR A 110 3.37 40.79 3.90
N ASP A 111 3.34 40.91 5.22
CA ASP A 111 4.50 40.87 6.10
C ASP A 111 4.21 39.94 7.27
N GLY A 112 5.21 39.21 7.74
CA GLY A 112 4.97 38.38 8.90
C GLY A 112 6.08 37.43 9.25
N PHE A 113 5.73 36.51 10.14
CA PHE A 113 6.61 35.40 10.47
C PHE A 113 5.84 34.15 10.87
N LEU A 114 6.48 33.01 10.63
CA LEU A 114 6.20 31.74 11.28
C LEU A 114 7.26 31.47 12.34
N SER A 115 6.88 30.94 13.49
CA SER A 115 7.82 30.55 14.54
C SER A 115 7.36 29.32 15.30
N ILE A 116 8.32 28.54 15.77
CA ILE A 116 8.06 27.39 16.65
C ILE A 116 8.43 27.78 18.08
N VAL A 117 7.44 27.89 18.95
CA VAL A 117 7.61 28.32 20.34
C VAL A 117 7.32 27.17 21.31
N HIS A 118 7.93 27.23 22.50
CA HIS A 118 7.60 26.35 23.61
C HIS A 118 6.76 27.12 24.62
N ALA A 119 5.49 26.71 24.81
CA ALA A 119 4.57 27.31 25.77
C ALA A 119 3.91 26.22 26.62
N GLY A 120 4.00 26.33 27.95
CA GLY A 120 3.35 25.39 28.88
C GLY A 120 3.73 23.92 28.70
N GLY A 121 4.99 23.63 28.32
CA GLY A 121 5.47 22.27 28.05
C GLY A 121 5.05 21.67 26.71
N LYS A 122 4.42 22.45 25.82
CA LYS A 122 4.00 22.04 24.48
C LYS A 122 4.75 22.83 23.41
N VAL A 123 4.96 22.20 22.25
CA VAL A 123 5.43 22.87 21.04
C VAL A 123 4.23 23.53 20.38
N GLU A 124 4.33 24.81 20.01
CA GLU A 124 3.30 25.53 19.26
C GLU A 124 3.87 26.09 17.96
N LEU A 125 3.08 26.01 16.89
CA LEU A 125 3.33 26.74 15.66
C LEU A 125 2.58 28.08 15.74
N GLN A 126 3.32 29.18 15.71
CA GLN A 126 2.80 30.54 15.71
C GLN A 126 3.00 31.18 14.34
N MET A 127 1.98 31.88 13.87
CA MET A 127 2.01 32.67 12.65
C MET A 127 1.48 34.07 12.96
N GLU A 128 2.24 35.09 12.60
CA GLU A 128 1.80 36.48 12.61
C GLU A 128 1.88 37.04 11.20
N ILE A 129 0.81 37.74 10.79
CA ILE A 129 0.68 38.32 9.47
C ILE A 129 0.08 39.72 9.60
N ASP A 130 0.72 40.68 8.95
CA ASP A 130 0.21 42.03 8.69
C ASP A 130 -0.08 42.14 7.17
N ILE A 131 -1.35 42.32 6.81
CA ILE A 131 -1.81 42.37 5.41
C ILE A 131 -2.40 43.76 5.10
N ASP A 132 -2.01 44.31 3.95
CA ASP A 132 -2.60 45.48 3.32
C ASP A 132 -2.98 45.14 1.87
N TRP A 133 -4.23 45.41 1.51
CA TRP A 133 -4.78 45.12 0.18
C TRP A 133 -4.65 46.31 -0.78
N GLY A 134 -4.23 47.49 -0.31
CA GLY A 134 -4.06 48.67 -1.17
C GLY A 134 -5.37 49.23 -1.72
N LEU A 135 -6.49 48.97 -1.04
CA LEU A 135 -7.84 49.36 -1.45
C LEU A 135 -8.46 50.35 -0.44
N PRO A 136 -8.19 51.66 -0.56
CA PRO A 136 -8.71 52.68 0.37
C PRO A 136 -10.24 52.73 0.43
N SER A 137 -10.91 52.44 -0.68
CA SER A 137 -12.37 52.46 -0.83
C SER A 137 -13.10 51.29 -0.17
N PHE A 138 -12.39 50.27 0.33
CA PHE A 138 -12.96 49.08 0.98
C PHE A 138 -13.03 49.16 2.52
N GLN A 139 -12.51 50.24 3.11
CA GLN A 139 -12.27 50.39 4.56
C GLN A 139 -13.52 50.42 5.47
N LYS A 140 -14.74 50.62 4.93
CA LYS A 140 -15.98 50.71 5.75
C LYS A 140 -16.95 49.53 5.61
N VAL A 141 -16.81 48.69 4.59
CA VAL A 141 -17.79 47.62 4.28
C VAL A 141 -17.20 46.22 4.48
N ILE A 142 -15.87 46.10 4.48
CA ILE A 142 -15.16 44.83 4.63
C ILE A 142 -14.20 44.92 5.82
N SER A 143 -14.69 44.68 7.04
CA SER A 143 -13.79 44.53 8.19
C SER A 143 -13.85 43.12 8.78
N GLN A 144 -15.02 42.66 9.24
CA GLN A 144 -15.11 41.38 9.95
C GLN A 144 -15.23 40.14 9.04
N VAL A 145 -15.96 40.24 7.92
CA VAL A 145 -16.22 39.06 7.07
C VAL A 145 -14.96 38.62 6.34
N VAL A 146 -14.19 39.55 5.76
CA VAL A 146 -12.91 39.21 5.11
C VAL A 146 -11.85 38.86 6.14
N GLU A 147 -11.77 39.55 7.29
CA GLU A 147 -10.89 39.11 8.38
C GLU A 147 -11.19 37.65 8.77
N ALA A 148 -12.45 37.30 8.98
CA ALA A 148 -12.86 35.95 9.36
C ALA A 148 -12.49 34.91 8.29
N LYS A 149 -12.68 35.25 7.01
CA LYS A 149 -12.32 34.37 5.87
C LYS A 149 -10.82 34.16 5.77
N VAL A 150 -10.04 35.24 5.85
CA VAL A 150 -8.57 35.18 5.81
C VAL A 150 -8.03 34.40 7.01
N ARG A 151 -8.51 34.71 8.22
CA ARG A 151 -8.19 33.97 9.45
C ARG A 151 -8.48 32.48 9.32
N ARG A 152 -9.62 32.11 8.73
CA ARG A 152 -10.01 30.71 8.52
C ARG A 152 -9.06 29.99 7.57
N SER A 153 -8.70 30.60 6.43
CA SER A 153 -7.81 29.99 5.45
C SER A 153 -6.41 29.75 6.03
N PHE A 154 -5.80 30.74 6.69
CA PHE A 154 -4.50 30.58 7.33
C PHE A 154 -4.54 29.63 8.55
N MET A 155 -5.62 29.61 9.33
CA MET A 155 -5.80 28.59 10.38
C MET A 155 -5.91 27.18 9.77
N GLY A 156 -6.64 27.04 8.64
CA GLY A 156 -6.72 25.79 7.87
C GLY A 156 -5.34 25.30 7.42
N MET A 157 -4.49 26.22 6.97
CA MET A 157 -3.07 25.94 6.65
C MET A 157 -2.30 25.44 7.88
N LEU A 158 -2.41 26.10 9.05
CA LEU A 158 -1.75 25.64 10.27
C LEU A 158 -2.25 24.26 10.73
N VAL A 159 -3.55 23.98 10.60
CA VAL A 159 -4.15 22.66 10.91
C VAL A 159 -3.63 21.59 9.95
N ALA A 160 -3.50 21.89 8.67
CA ALA A 160 -2.96 20.96 7.68
C ALA A 160 -1.47 20.67 7.93
N ILE A 161 -0.66 21.70 8.20
CA ILE A 161 0.74 21.56 8.61
C ILE A 161 0.84 20.71 9.88
N LYS A 162 0.01 20.98 10.90
CA LYS A 162 -0.06 20.18 12.11
C LYS A 162 -0.32 18.71 11.81
N ARG A 163 -1.39 18.41 11.06
CA ARG A 163 -1.75 17.04 10.69
C ARG A 163 -0.62 16.34 9.96
N TYR A 164 0.04 17.03 9.03
CA TYR A 164 1.16 16.49 8.28
C TYR A 164 2.41 16.26 9.15
N ALA A 165 2.73 17.19 10.06
CA ALA A 165 3.89 17.11 10.94
C ALA A 165 3.71 16.11 12.09
N GLU A 166 2.47 15.94 12.57
CA GLU A 166 2.09 14.94 13.59
C GLU A 166 1.77 13.58 13.00
N LYS A 167 1.58 13.47 11.68
CA LYS A 167 1.62 12.16 11.00
C LYS A 167 3.00 11.61 11.30
N THR A 168 3.03 10.56 12.13
CA THR A 168 4.25 9.95 12.66
C THR A 168 5.25 9.83 11.52
N SER A 169 6.48 10.30 11.70
CA SER A 169 7.58 9.92 10.81
C SER A 169 7.83 8.45 11.09
N VAL A 170 6.95 7.59 10.59
CA VAL A 170 7.14 6.19 10.83
C VAL A 170 8.39 5.80 10.10
N LYS A 171 9.30 5.16 10.82
CA LYS A 171 10.34 4.38 10.21
C LYS A 171 9.64 3.26 9.44
N ARG A 172 9.33 3.51 8.17
CA ARG A 172 8.71 2.55 7.28
C ARG A 172 9.79 1.55 6.93
N ASN A 173 9.68 0.33 7.44
CA ASN A 173 10.68 -0.68 7.10
C ASN A 173 10.32 -1.43 5.81
N TYR A 174 9.12 -1.23 5.27
CA TYR A 174 8.71 -1.85 4.02
C TYR A 174 7.78 -0.99 3.17
N ALA A 175 7.72 -1.32 1.88
CA ALA A 175 6.66 -0.86 0.98
C ALA A 175 6.14 -2.01 0.14
N PHE A 176 4.96 -1.84 -0.44
CA PHE A 176 4.36 -2.83 -1.32
C PHE A 176 3.84 -2.16 -2.59
N VAL A 177 4.29 -2.66 -3.74
CA VAL A 177 3.84 -2.20 -5.05
C VAL A 177 2.54 -2.90 -5.40
N ILE A 178 1.47 -2.11 -5.53
CA ILE A 178 0.16 -2.54 -6.01
C ILE A 178 -0.11 -1.97 -7.40
N HIS A 179 -1.00 -2.62 -8.14
CA HIS A 179 -1.53 -2.11 -9.39
C HIS A 179 -3.01 -2.48 -9.48
N PRO A 180 -3.82 -1.78 -10.29
CA PRO A 180 -5.24 -2.11 -10.43
C PRO A 180 -5.43 -3.49 -11.08
N LEU A 181 -6.36 -4.27 -10.54
CA LEU A 181 -6.78 -5.54 -11.11
C LEU A 181 -7.86 -5.38 -12.18
N ASP A 182 -8.63 -4.30 -12.10
CA ASP A 182 -9.64 -3.89 -13.07
C ASP A 182 -9.99 -2.40 -12.83
N LEU A 183 -10.84 -1.84 -13.69
CA LEU A 183 -11.29 -0.44 -13.57
C LEU A 183 -12.26 -0.23 -12.41
N ASP A 184 -13.00 -1.26 -12.00
CA ASP A 184 -13.97 -1.18 -10.90
C ASP A 184 -13.26 -0.97 -9.57
N LEU A 185 -12.13 -1.65 -9.37
CA LEU A 185 -11.28 -1.47 -8.20
C LEU A 185 -10.73 -0.05 -8.12
N ILE A 186 -10.38 0.57 -9.26
CA ILE A 186 -9.93 1.98 -9.28
C ILE A 186 -11.07 2.91 -8.86
N SER A 187 -12.27 2.69 -9.41
CA SER A 187 -13.47 3.45 -9.08
C SER A 187 -13.71 3.50 -7.57
N ILE A 188 -13.62 2.34 -6.92
CA ILE A 188 -13.82 2.21 -5.47
C ILE A 188 -12.63 2.78 -4.69
N ALA A 189 -11.40 2.41 -5.06
CA ALA A 189 -10.19 2.77 -4.31
C ALA A 189 -9.92 4.27 -4.28
N PHE A 190 -10.26 4.98 -5.37
CA PHE A 190 -10.09 6.43 -5.48
C PHE A 190 -11.40 7.21 -5.34
N ASN A 191 -12.52 6.54 -5.06
CA ASN A 191 -13.85 7.15 -4.96
C ASN A 191 -14.26 7.96 -6.21
N GLU A 192 -14.02 7.38 -7.38
CA GLU A 192 -14.24 7.97 -8.71
C GLU A 192 -15.31 7.16 -9.49
N PRO A 193 -16.60 7.22 -9.11
CA PRO A 193 -17.66 6.36 -9.65
C PRO A 193 -17.87 6.48 -11.17
N ASN A 194 -17.46 7.60 -11.77
CA ASN A 194 -17.61 7.85 -13.20
C ASN A 194 -16.44 7.34 -14.05
N ILE A 195 -15.42 6.72 -13.45
CA ILE A 195 -14.22 6.28 -14.17
C ILE A 195 -14.53 5.18 -15.20
N THR A 196 -15.51 4.32 -14.91
CA THR A 196 -15.98 3.23 -15.79
C THR A 196 -16.87 3.73 -16.94
N SER A 197 -17.43 4.94 -16.82
CA SER A 197 -18.29 5.56 -17.85
C SER A 197 -17.52 6.38 -18.89
N LYS A 198 -16.24 6.67 -18.63
CA LYS A 198 -15.35 7.38 -19.57
C LYS A 198 -14.78 6.38 -20.58
N ARG A 199 -14.60 6.81 -21.84
CA ARG A 199 -14.03 6.00 -22.94
C ARG A 199 -12.77 5.26 -22.45
N VAL A 200 -12.89 3.95 -22.23
CA VAL A 200 -11.85 3.06 -21.66
C VAL A 200 -10.49 3.31 -22.31
N ASP A 201 -10.46 3.48 -23.64
CA ASP A 201 -9.24 3.73 -24.42
C ASP A 201 -8.47 5.01 -24.02
N LEU A 202 -9.19 6.07 -23.60
CA LEU A 202 -8.58 7.32 -23.16
C LEU A 202 -7.98 7.18 -21.75
N MET A 203 -8.64 6.41 -20.89
CA MET A 203 -8.20 6.16 -19.52
C MET A 203 -7.00 5.23 -19.47
N SER A 204 -6.99 4.15 -20.26
CA SER A 204 -5.83 3.26 -20.39
C SER A 204 -4.59 4.04 -20.83
N LYS A 205 -4.73 4.94 -21.82
CA LYS A 205 -3.63 5.85 -22.20
C LYS A 205 -3.21 6.77 -21.05
N ALA A 206 -4.14 7.38 -20.33
CA ALA A 206 -3.79 8.27 -19.21
C ALA A 206 -3.00 7.53 -18.10
N PHE A 207 -3.38 6.29 -17.78
CA PHE A 207 -2.67 5.43 -16.83
C PHE A 207 -1.23 5.12 -17.28
N GLU A 208 -1.04 4.90 -18.58
CA GLU A 208 0.29 4.74 -19.19
C GLU A 208 1.19 5.96 -19.00
N TRP A 209 0.66 7.18 -18.84
CA TRP A 209 1.44 8.40 -18.61
C TRP A 209 1.65 8.72 -17.13
N LEU A 210 0.72 8.31 -16.25
CA LEU A 210 0.78 8.61 -14.82
C LEU A 210 2.01 7.94 -14.17
N PRO A 211 2.88 8.69 -13.47
CA PRO A 211 3.99 8.08 -12.75
C PRO A 211 3.50 7.30 -11.52
N PRO A 212 4.24 6.29 -11.05
CA PRO A 212 3.95 5.64 -9.79
C PRO A 212 4.04 6.63 -8.62
N PHE A 213 3.22 6.44 -7.60
CA PHE A 213 3.18 7.32 -6.44
C PHE A 213 2.83 6.55 -5.17
N LYS A 214 3.19 7.10 -4.00
CA LYS A 214 2.73 6.58 -2.71
C LYS A 214 1.24 6.90 -2.55
N CYS A 215 0.37 5.90 -2.59
CA CYS A 215 -1.07 6.11 -2.41
C CYS A 215 -1.50 6.08 -0.95
N SER A 216 -0.81 5.33 -0.09
CA SER A 216 -1.21 5.18 1.31
C SER A 216 -0.05 4.79 2.23
N ASP A 217 -0.25 4.99 3.54
CA ASP A 217 0.58 4.45 4.63
C ASP A 217 -0.12 3.21 5.22
N ILE A 218 0.65 2.16 5.54
CA ILE A 218 0.13 0.98 6.24
C ILE A 218 0.55 1.08 7.70
N THR A 219 -0.38 1.08 8.64
CA THR A 219 -0.10 1.26 10.07
C THR A 219 -0.66 0.14 10.94
N GLY A 220 -0.19 0.02 12.18
CA GLY A 220 -0.81 -0.85 13.19
C GLY A 220 -0.37 -2.32 13.14
N LEU A 221 0.69 -2.63 12.37
CA LEU A 221 1.31 -3.95 12.32
C LEU A 221 2.19 -4.16 13.57
N LYS A 222 1.78 -5.12 14.39
CA LYS A 222 2.42 -5.42 15.69
C LYS A 222 2.50 -6.92 15.91
N ALA A 223 3.72 -7.45 15.95
CA ALA A 223 3.98 -8.87 16.18
C ALA A 223 3.79 -9.28 17.65
N PHE A 224 3.64 -10.59 17.89
CA PHE A 224 3.51 -11.16 19.24
C PHE A 224 4.72 -10.93 20.14
N ASN A 225 5.91 -10.80 19.55
CA ASN A 225 7.14 -10.46 20.28
C ASN A 225 7.27 -8.95 20.59
N GLY A 226 6.24 -8.15 20.28
CA GLY A 226 6.21 -6.71 20.53
C GLY A 226 6.91 -5.85 19.47
N LYS A 227 7.53 -6.45 18.45
CA LYS A 227 8.07 -5.68 17.31
C LYS A 227 6.92 -5.06 16.52
N GLU A 228 7.13 -3.82 16.10
CA GLU A 228 6.17 -3.02 15.34
C GLU A 228 6.88 -2.38 14.15
N THR A 229 6.17 -2.21 13.05
CA THR A 229 6.66 -1.46 11.89
C THR A 229 5.47 -0.98 11.07
N ASP A 230 5.60 0.18 10.45
CA ASP A 230 4.65 0.60 9.42
C ASP A 230 5.26 0.42 8.03
N GLY A 231 4.42 0.57 7.02
CA GLY A 231 4.82 0.48 5.63
C GLY A 231 4.14 1.52 4.75
N ALA A 232 4.27 1.35 3.44
CA ALA A 232 3.61 2.17 2.45
C ALA A 232 3.07 1.33 1.28
N LEU A 233 1.96 1.80 0.70
CA LEU A 233 1.48 1.29 -0.58
C LEU A 233 1.95 2.22 -1.69
N ILE A 234 2.62 1.65 -2.68
CA ILE A 234 3.02 2.34 -3.91
C ILE A 234 2.11 1.87 -5.03
N TYR A 235 1.41 2.81 -5.64
CA TYR A 235 0.53 2.55 -6.75
C TYR A 235 1.30 2.61 -8.06
N CYS A 236 1.32 1.49 -8.78
CA CYS A 236 1.78 1.36 -10.16
C CYS A 236 0.53 1.46 -11.07
N PRO A 237 0.33 2.56 -11.80
CA PRO A 237 -0.90 2.82 -12.52
C PRO A 237 -0.94 2.09 -13.87
N LEU A 238 -0.86 0.76 -13.87
CA LEU A 238 -0.99 -0.06 -15.07
C LEU A 238 -2.07 -1.12 -14.89
N LEU A 239 -2.97 -1.20 -15.86
CA LEU A 239 -4.00 -2.24 -15.93
C LEU A 239 -3.37 -3.60 -16.30
N PRO A 240 -4.02 -4.74 -15.98
CA PRO A 240 -3.48 -6.07 -16.28
C PRO A 240 -3.11 -6.27 -17.75
N GLU A 241 -3.89 -5.74 -18.68
CA GLU A 241 -3.63 -5.85 -20.11
C GLU A 241 -2.31 -5.14 -20.48
N GLN A 242 -2.04 -3.99 -19.84
CA GLN A 242 -0.81 -3.22 -20.03
C GLN A 242 0.39 -3.87 -19.35
N MET A 243 0.16 -4.62 -18.26
CA MET A 243 1.20 -5.38 -17.58
C MET A 243 1.72 -6.55 -18.43
N VAL A 244 0.87 -7.11 -19.31
CA VAL A 244 1.21 -8.25 -20.17
C VAL A 244 1.56 -7.83 -21.61
N ALA A 245 1.11 -6.66 -22.07
CA ALA A 245 1.38 -6.15 -23.41
C ALA A 245 2.87 -5.90 -23.68
N ASN A 246 3.25 -5.87 -24.97
CA ASN A 246 4.59 -5.51 -25.46
C ASN A 246 5.74 -6.22 -24.72
N ASN A 247 5.59 -7.53 -24.47
CA ASN A 247 6.53 -8.35 -23.70
C ASN A 247 6.87 -7.79 -22.29
N GLY A 248 6.01 -6.93 -21.74
CA GLY A 248 6.18 -6.33 -20.42
C GLY A 248 7.25 -5.24 -20.33
N GLU A 249 7.72 -4.65 -21.43
CA GLU A 249 8.75 -3.60 -21.38
C GLU A 249 8.28 -2.35 -20.60
N ILE A 250 7.08 -1.86 -20.93
CA ILE A 250 6.46 -0.72 -20.21
C ILE A 250 6.21 -1.11 -18.75
N ALA A 251 5.70 -2.31 -18.52
CA ALA A 251 5.45 -2.84 -17.19
C ALA A 251 6.73 -2.93 -16.35
N LEU A 252 7.84 -3.38 -16.93
CA LEU A 252 9.15 -3.43 -16.28
C LEU A 252 9.64 -2.04 -15.90
N LYS A 253 9.64 -1.11 -16.85
CA LYS A 253 10.04 0.28 -16.59
C LYS A 253 9.21 0.90 -15.47
N ARG A 254 7.87 0.76 -15.53
CA ARG A 254 6.96 1.34 -14.54
C ARG A 254 7.08 0.67 -13.18
N THR A 255 7.31 -0.64 -13.14
CA THR A 255 7.56 -1.37 -11.88
C THR A 255 8.86 -0.91 -11.24
N ILE A 256 9.95 -0.73 -12.01
CA ILE A 256 11.21 -0.17 -11.50
C ILE A 256 11.00 1.24 -10.95
N GLU A 257 10.26 2.11 -11.67
CA GLU A 257 9.90 3.45 -11.18
C GLU A 257 9.13 3.38 -9.86
N ALA A 258 8.17 2.46 -9.71
CA ALA A 258 7.42 2.27 -8.48
C ALA A 258 8.33 1.84 -7.31
N VAL A 259 9.26 0.90 -7.56
CA VAL A 259 10.22 0.48 -6.54
C VAL A 259 11.18 1.61 -6.16
N LYS A 260 11.58 2.48 -7.11
CA LYS A 260 12.37 3.69 -6.80
C LYS A 260 11.60 4.71 -5.97
N VAL A 261 10.29 4.85 -6.19
CA VAL A 261 9.43 5.66 -5.30
C VAL A 261 9.45 5.07 -3.88
N ALA A 262 9.30 3.75 -3.72
CA ALA A 262 9.42 3.09 -2.42
C ALA A 262 10.81 3.31 -1.78
N GLU A 263 11.88 3.14 -2.55
CA GLU A 263 13.26 3.33 -2.11
C GLU A 263 13.50 4.75 -1.59
N SER A 264 12.92 5.77 -2.25
CA SER A 264 12.99 7.17 -1.81
C SER A 264 12.33 7.43 -0.45
N LEU A 265 11.49 6.51 0.04
CA LEU A 265 10.89 6.56 1.38
C LEU A 265 11.82 5.97 2.46
N GLY A 266 12.98 5.41 2.09
CA GLY A 266 13.95 4.82 3.00
C GLY A 266 13.53 3.47 3.59
N VAL A 267 12.72 2.70 2.85
CA VAL A 267 12.27 1.37 3.29
C VAL A 267 13.38 0.32 3.18
N GLY A 268 13.33 -0.69 4.04
CA GLY A 268 14.30 -1.79 4.03
C GLY A 268 13.99 -2.89 3.01
N ILE A 269 12.72 -3.08 2.63
CA ILE A 269 12.31 -4.08 1.63
C ILE A 269 11.06 -3.64 0.85
N VAL A 270 10.95 -4.06 -0.40
CA VAL A 270 9.78 -3.82 -1.25
C VAL A 270 9.16 -5.13 -1.71
N GLY A 271 7.85 -5.29 -1.48
CA GLY A 271 7.08 -6.39 -2.05
C GLY A 271 6.50 -6.03 -3.41
N LEU A 272 6.49 -6.97 -4.35
CA LEU A 272 5.82 -6.86 -5.64
C LEU A 272 4.52 -7.66 -5.62
N GLY A 273 3.39 -7.00 -5.82
CA GLY A 273 2.08 -7.64 -5.88
C GLY A 273 1.65 -8.07 -7.28
N ALA A 274 0.75 -9.06 -7.31
CA ALA A 274 0.00 -9.49 -8.50
C ALA A 274 0.87 -9.59 -9.76
N TYR A 275 0.58 -8.87 -10.83
CA TYR A 275 1.33 -8.99 -12.09
C TYR A 275 2.75 -8.45 -11.97
N ALA A 276 3.00 -7.44 -11.12
CA ALA A 276 4.34 -6.89 -10.89
C ALA A 276 5.33 -7.95 -10.40
N ALA A 277 4.85 -8.96 -9.67
CA ALA A 277 5.65 -10.10 -9.22
C ALA A 277 6.17 -10.98 -10.37
N GLN A 278 5.51 -10.98 -11.53
CA GLN A 278 5.89 -11.80 -12.69
C GLN A 278 6.81 -11.04 -13.67
N ILE A 279 6.82 -9.72 -13.61
CA ILE A 279 7.58 -8.86 -14.52
C ILE A 279 9.09 -9.06 -14.35
N GLY A 280 9.83 -8.97 -15.46
CA GLY A 280 11.29 -8.94 -15.43
C GLY A 280 11.93 -10.23 -14.91
N ARG A 281 11.47 -11.40 -15.40
CA ARG A 281 11.88 -12.73 -14.90
C ARG A 281 11.57 -12.92 -13.41
N LYS A 282 10.30 -12.76 -13.03
CA LYS A 282 9.83 -12.91 -11.63
C LYS A 282 10.59 -11.99 -10.65
N GLY A 283 10.70 -10.72 -11.01
CA GLY A 283 11.33 -9.68 -10.20
C GLY A 283 12.85 -9.58 -10.30
N VAL A 284 13.55 -10.46 -11.04
CA VAL A 284 15.03 -10.42 -11.15
C VAL A 284 15.50 -9.09 -11.76
N MET A 285 14.99 -8.71 -12.93
CA MET A 285 15.38 -7.46 -13.59
C MET A 285 15.01 -6.23 -12.76
N VAL A 286 13.93 -6.30 -11.99
CA VAL A 286 13.54 -5.22 -11.08
C VAL A 286 14.56 -5.12 -9.94
N SER A 287 14.91 -6.24 -9.32
CA SER A 287 15.91 -6.31 -8.25
C SER A 287 17.31 -5.89 -8.70
N GLU A 288 17.68 -6.14 -9.96
CA GLU A 288 18.96 -5.71 -10.55
C GLU A 288 19.02 -4.20 -10.80
N ALA A 289 17.86 -3.52 -10.91
CA ALA A 289 17.74 -2.13 -11.31
C ALA A 289 17.55 -1.13 -10.14
N VAL A 290 17.52 -1.63 -8.91
CA VAL A 290 17.25 -0.86 -7.67
C VAL A 290 18.19 -1.32 -6.55
N SER A 291 18.38 -0.50 -5.52
CA SER A 291 19.27 -0.85 -4.40
C SER A 291 18.52 -1.49 -3.22
N VAL A 292 17.24 -1.18 -3.07
CA VAL A 292 16.39 -1.79 -2.04
C VAL A 292 16.09 -3.26 -2.36
N PRO A 293 16.22 -4.20 -1.40
CA PRO A 293 15.79 -5.58 -1.57
C PRO A 293 14.32 -5.70 -2.00
N VAL A 294 14.04 -6.64 -2.90
CA VAL A 294 12.70 -6.86 -3.47
C VAL A 294 12.28 -8.31 -3.26
N THR A 295 11.00 -8.56 -2.93
CA THR A 295 10.43 -9.92 -2.90
C THR A 295 9.10 -10.00 -3.66
N THR A 296 8.79 -11.17 -4.22
CA THR A 296 7.48 -11.44 -4.85
C THR A 296 6.45 -12.01 -3.89
N GLY A 297 6.86 -12.44 -2.69
CA GLY A 297 5.92 -13.01 -1.74
C GLY A 297 5.44 -14.44 -2.04
N THR A 298 6.09 -15.11 -3.00
CA THR A 298 5.63 -16.42 -3.49
C THR A 298 5.83 -17.55 -2.46
N SER A 299 6.89 -17.49 -1.64
CA SER A 299 7.18 -18.55 -0.66
C SER A 299 6.10 -18.62 0.43
N TYR A 300 5.66 -17.47 0.95
CA TYR A 300 4.58 -17.44 1.94
C TYR A 300 3.21 -17.77 1.31
N THR A 301 2.98 -17.43 0.04
CA THR A 301 1.79 -17.87 -0.70
C THR A 301 1.66 -19.40 -0.70
N ILE A 302 2.77 -20.13 -0.95
CA ILE A 302 2.79 -21.60 -0.88
C ILE A 302 2.36 -22.10 0.51
N VAL A 303 2.93 -21.52 1.59
CA VAL A 303 2.58 -21.88 2.98
C VAL A 303 1.07 -21.73 3.21
N THR A 304 0.52 -20.58 2.82
CA THR A 304 -0.90 -20.28 3.06
C THR A 304 -1.84 -21.11 2.20
N ALA A 305 -1.43 -21.55 1.01
CA ALA A 305 -2.19 -22.48 0.19
C ALA A 305 -2.28 -23.85 0.87
N ILE A 306 -1.17 -24.38 1.38
CA ILE A 306 -1.15 -25.65 2.13
C ILE A 306 -1.98 -25.53 3.41
N ASN A 307 -1.78 -24.47 4.20
CA ASN A 307 -2.57 -24.25 5.41
C ASN A 307 -4.06 -24.11 5.12
N GLY A 308 -4.42 -23.49 3.98
CA GLY A 308 -5.80 -23.38 3.52
C GLY A 308 -6.40 -24.75 3.18
N VAL A 309 -5.66 -25.60 2.49
CA VAL A 309 -6.08 -26.99 2.20
C VAL A 309 -6.26 -27.80 3.49
N GLU A 310 -5.29 -27.73 4.40
CA GLU A 310 -5.37 -28.41 5.71
C GLU A 310 -6.61 -27.95 6.49
N ARG A 311 -6.86 -26.64 6.54
CA ARG A 311 -8.04 -26.07 7.19
C ARG A 311 -9.34 -26.48 6.51
N ALA A 312 -9.39 -26.46 5.18
CA ALA A 312 -10.57 -26.86 4.43
C ALA A 312 -10.92 -28.34 4.68
N CYS A 313 -9.92 -29.22 4.68
CA CYS A 313 -10.10 -30.64 4.98
C CYS A 313 -10.63 -30.84 6.42
N GLU A 314 -10.04 -30.15 7.40
CA GLU A 314 -10.51 -30.17 8.80
C GLU A 314 -11.99 -29.75 8.89
N LEU A 315 -12.37 -28.65 8.22
CA LEU A 315 -13.73 -28.12 8.23
C LEU A 315 -14.76 -29.09 7.64
N VAL A 316 -14.41 -29.88 6.62
CA VAL A 316 -15.34 -30.82 5.99
C VAL A 316 -15.17 -32.27 6.46
N GLY A 317 -14.23 -32.53 7.38
CA GLY A 317 -14.01 -33.86 7.96
C GLY A 317 -13.23 -34.83 7.06
N LEU A 318 -12.34 -34.34 6.19
CA LEU A 318 -11.41 -35.16 5.41
C LEU A 318 -10.07 -35.31 6.15
N ASP A 319 -9.58 -36.54 6.27
CA ASP A 319 -8.21 -36.81 6.72
C ASP A 319 -7.25 -36.73 5.53
N LEU A 320 -6.31 -35.78 5.55
CA LEU A 320 -5.34 -35.57 4.48
C LEU A 320 -4.61 -36.87 4.09
N LYS A 321 -4.31 -37.75 5.05
CA LYS A 321 -3.58 -39.01 4.75
C LYS A 321 -4.33 -39.95 3.83
N GLY A 322 -5.65 -39.81 3.73
CA GLY A 322 -6.50 -40.61 2.86
C GLY A 322 -6.91 -39.93 1.56
N VAL A 323 -6.57 -38.66 1.34
CA VAL A 323 -7.03 -37.92 0.15
C VAL A 323 -6.03 -37.96 -1.00
N ARG A 324 -6.55 -37.95 -2.23
CA ARG A 324 -5.77 -37.68 -3.44
C ARG A 324 -5.82 -36.19 -3.76
N VAL A 325 -4.65 -35.55 -3.84
CA VAL A 325 -4.54 -34.13 -4.18
C VAL A 325 -4.09 -33.95 -5.62
N GLY A 326 -4.95 -33.31 -6.43
CA GLY A 326 -4.64 -32.87 -7.78
C GLY A 326 -3.96 -31.50 -7.79
N ILE A 327 -2.86 -31.38 -8.53
CA ILE A 327 -2.13 -30.11 -8.68
C ILE A 327 -2.14 -29.70 -10.14
N VAL A 328 -2.89 -28.65 -10.45
CA VAL A 328 -2.95 -28.04 -11.79
C VAL A 328 -1.83 -27.01 -11.92
N GLY A 329 -0.91 -27.25 -12.86
CA GLY A 329 0.33 -26.49 -12.96
C GLY A 329 1.43 -27.03 -12.07
N ALA A 330 1.49 -28.36 -11.89
CA ALA A 330 2.45 -29.05 -11.01
C ALA A 330 3.92 -28.75 -11.31
N THR A 331 4.27 -28.40 -12.54
CA THR A 331 5.65 -28.05 -12.94
C THR A 331 5.95 -26.55 -12.86
N GLY A 332 4.97 -25.75 -12.42
CA GLY A 332 5.10 -24.31 -12.15
C GLY A 332 5.74 -24.04 -10.79
N GLY A 333 6.12 -22.78 -10.54
CA GLY A 333 6.88 -22.39 -9.34
C GLY A 333 6.19 -22.68 -8.01
N ILE A 334 4.86 -22.48 -7.93
CA ILE A 334 4.07 -22.79 -6.73
C ILE A 334 3.74 -24.28 -6.69
N GLY A 335 3.15 -24.81 -7.78
CA GLY A 335 2.67 -26.19 -7.85
C GLY A 335 3.73 -27.25 -7.51
N ASN A 336 4.97 -27.08 -7.97
CA ASN A 336 6.02 -28.07 -7.69
C ASN A 336 6.36 -28.14 -6.19
N ILE A 337 6.43 -26.98 -5.52
CA ILE A 337 6.73 -26.91 -4.09
C ILE A 337 5.52 -27.38 -3.27
N CYS A 338 4.30 -27.06 -3.70
CA CYS A 338 3.09 -27.63 -3.08
C CYS A 338 3.11 -29.17 -3.14
N ALA A 339 3.47 -29.76 -4.30
CA ALA A 339 3.59 -31.20 -4.45
C ALA A 339 4.62 -31.78 -3.46
N GLU A 340 5.78 -31.15 -3.32
CA GLU A 340 6.83 -31.59 -2.40
C GLU A 340 6.47 -31.47 -0.93
N LEU A 341 5.75 -30.42 -0.54
CA LEU A 341 5.31 -30.21 0.85
C LEU A 341 4.15 -31.13 1.23
N LEU A 342 3.33 -31.55 0.26
CA LEU A 342 2.21 -32.46 0.45
C LEU A 342 2.59 -33.93 0.36
N ALA A 343 3.66 -34.29 -0.35
CA ALA A 343 4.05 -35.67 -0.62
C ALA A 343 4.10 -36.57 0.63
N GLY A 344 4.51 -36.04 1.79
CA GLY A 344 4.55 -36.79 3.06
C GLY A 344 3.29 -36.69 3.92
N LYS A 345 2.25 -36.01 3.45
CA LYS A 345 1.03 -35.68 4.20
C LYS A 345 -0.24 -36.27 3.60
N VAL A 346 -0.21 -36.68 2.34
CA VAL A 346 -1.41 -37.08 1.58
C VAL A 346 -1.36 -38.54 1.14
N GLY A 347 -2.53 -39.10 0.81
CA GLY A 347 -2.65 -40.48 0.32
C GLY A 347 -2.12 -40.66 -1.10
N GLY A 348 -2.24 -39.64 -1.93
CA GLY A 348 -1.67 -39.65 -3.29
C GLY A 348 -1.67 -38.27 -3.95
N LEU A 349 -0.88 -38.13 -5.02
CA LEU A 349 -0.77 -36.92 -5.82
C LEU A 349 -1.17 -37.18 -7.28
N VAL A 350 -1.96 -36.27 -7.85
CA VAL A 350 -2.22 -36.19 -9.29
C VAL A 350 -1.54 -34.95 -9.85
N LEU A 351 -0.47 -35.13 -10.61
CA LEU A 351 0.35 -34.05 -11.16
C LEU A 351 -0.11 -33.70 -12.57
N ASN A 352 -0.67 -32.51 -12.75
CA ASN A 352 -1.09 -32.01 -14.06
C ASN A 352 -0.21 -30.85 -14.55
N ALA A 353 0.35 -31.02 -15.75
CA ALA A 353 1.01 -29.97 -16.50
C ALA A 353 1.17 -30.36 -17.98
N ARG A 354 1.40 -29.37 -18.85
CA ARG A 354 1.63 -29.60 -20.29
C ARG A 354 2.97 -30.27 -20.60
N ASN A 355 4.00 -30.01 -19.79
CA ASN A 355 5.35 -30.51 -20.03
C ASN A 355 5.54 -31.87 -19.34
N ARG A 356 5.48 -32.95 -20.12
CA ARG A 356 5.63 -34.33 -19.65
C ARG A 356 7.01 -34.61 -19.04
N THR A 357 8.08 -34.12 -19.67
CA THR A 357 9.45 -34.31 -19.15
C THR A 357 9.60 -33.77 -17.73
N ARG A 358 9.12 -32.53 -17.49
CA ARG A 358 9.15 -31.93 -16.15
C ARG A 358 8.23 -32.63 -15.14
N LEU A 359 7.14 -33.25 -15.60
CA LEU A 359 6.30 -34.08 -14.73
C LEU A 359 7.07 -35.33 -14.29
N THR A 360 7.76 -36.00 -15.22
CA THR A 360 8.60 -37.18 -14.93
C THR A 360 9.74 -36.86 -13.97
N GLU A 361 10.41 -35.72 -14.16
CA GLU A 361 11.43 -35.23 -13.23
C GLU A 361 10.87 -34.97 -11.83
N LEU A 362 9.69 -34.33 -11.75
CA LEU A 362 9.03 -34.06 -10.48
C LEU A 362 8.61 -35.35 -9.77
N GLU A 363 7.94 -36.28 -10.47
CA GLU A 363 7.56 -37.59 -9.93
C GLU A 363 8.77 -38.34 -9.39
N SER A 364 9.86 -38.45 -10.16
CA SER A 364 11.07 -39.17 -9.75
C SER A 364 11.62 -38.62 -8.43
N ARG A 365 11.68 -37.30 -8.32
CA ARG A 365 12.16 -36.60 -7.11
C ARG A 365 11.24 -36.79 -5.91
N LEU A 366 9.92 -36.79 -6.12
CA LEU A 366 8.94 -37.05 -5.07
C LEU A 366 8.97 -38.51 -4.59
N ALA A 367 9.08 -39.46 -5.53
CA ALA A 367 9.17 -40.88 -5.23
C ALA A 367 10.45 -41.25 -4.47
N GLU A 368 11.58 -40.59 -4.78
CA GLU A 368 12.83 -40.73 -4.02
C GLU A 368 12.68 -40.19 -2.59
N LYS A 369 12.02 -39.03 -2.44
CA LYS A 369 11.83 -38.37 -1.14
C LYS A 369 10.82 -39.09 -0.24
N VAL A 370 9.76 -39.65 -0.82
CA VAL A 370 8.68 -40.34 -0.11
C VAL A 370 8.38 -41.68 -0.79
N PRO A 371 9.15 -42.74 -0.47
CA PRO A 371 8.93 -44.07 -1.03
C PRO A 371 7.51 -44.58 -0.74
N GLY A 372 6.83 -45.08 -1.78
CA GLY A 372 5.48 -45.65 -1.66
C GLY A 372 4.32 -44.65 -1.82
N LEU A 373 4.61 -43.36 -2.06
CA LEU A 373 3.57 -42.39 -2.42
C LEU A 373 2.93 -42.74 -3.77
N GLU A 374 1.60 -42.78 -3.83
CA GLU A 374 0.89 -42.93 -5.10
C GLU A 374 0.95 -41.62 -5.89
N ILE A 375 1.64 -41.63 -7.04
CA ILE A 375 1.75 -40.47 -7.93
C ILE A 375 1.15 -40.85 -9.29
N THR A 376 0.32 -39.97 -9.84
CA THR A 376 -0.20 -40.12 -11.20
C THR A 376 0.02 -38.84 -11.98
N GLN A 377 0.58 -38.96 -13.18
CA GLN A 377 0.74 -37.83 -14.10
C GLN A 377 -0.40 -37.79 -15.10
N THR A 378 -0.84 -36.58 -15.45
CA THR A 378 -1.79 -36.39 -16.52
C THR A 378 -1.58 -35.06 -17.24
N THR A 379 -1.84 -35.03 -18.54
CA THR A 379 -2.02 -33.78 -19.30
C THR A 379 -3.48 -33.37 -19.37
N GLU A 380 -4.41 -34.29 -19.08
CA GLU A 380 -5.84 -34.12 -19.22
C GLU A 380 -6.44 -33.61 -17.91
N LEU A 381 -7.06 -32.43 -17.97
CA LEU A 381 -7.65 -31.78 -16.80
C LEU A 381 -8.89 -32.52 -16.29
N ASP A 382 -9.73 -33.02 -17.19
CA ASP A 382 -10.94 -33.77 -16.84
C ASP A 382 -10.62 -35.04 -16.04
N TRP A 383 -9.51 -35.70 -16.38
CA TRP A 383 -9.04 -36.86 -15.62
C TRP A 383 -8.61 -36.46 -14.20
N LEU A 384 -7.88 -35.35 -14.05
CA LEU A 384 -7.51 -34.84 -12.72
C LEU A 384 -8.75 -34.51 -11.89
N ILE A 385 -9.71 -33.81 -12.50
CA ILE A 385 -10.98 -33.41 -11.86
C ILE A 385 -11.73 -34.65 -11.35
N ALA A 386 -11.83 -35.70 -12.17
CA ALA A 386 -12.54 -36.92 -11.80
C ALA A 386 -11.83 -37.75 -10.70
N ASN A 387 -10.51 -37.60 -10.54
CA ASN A 387 -9.68 -38.46 -9.68
C ASN A 387 -9.03 -37.72 -8.50
N SER A 388 -9.55 -36.55 -8.11
CA SER A 388 -9.02 -35.75 -6.99
C SER A 388 -10.11 -35.40 -5.97
N ASP A 389 -9.77 -35.51 -4.70
CA ASP A 389 -10.63 -35.05 -3.59
C ASP A 389 -10.36 -33.58 -3.27
N VAL A 390 -9.10 -33.19 -3.43
CA VAL A 390 -8.62 -31.81 -3.25
C VAL A 390 -7.88 -31.40 -4.52
N ILE A 391 -8.10 -30.18 -4.99
CA ILE A 391 -7.40 -29.61 -6.14
C ILE A 391 -6.71 -28.31 -5.73
N ILE A 392 -5.44 -28.15 -6.10
CA ILE A 392 -4.72 -26.88 -6.00
C ILE A 392 -4.46 -26.38 -7.41
N THR A 393 -4.90 -25.16 -7.72
CA THR A 393 -4.61 -24.51 -9.02
C THR A 393 -3.57 -23.42 -8.85
N SER A 394 -2.51 -23.47 -9.66
CA SER A 394 -1.46 -22.44 -9.67
C SER A 394 -0.89 -22.26 -11.08
N THR A 395 -1.72 -21.77 -12.01
CA THR A 395 -1.32 -21.52 -13.40
C THR A 395 -1.35 -20.03 -13.72
N ASN A 396 -0.64 -19.64 -14.77
CA ASN A 396 -0.62 -18.27 -15.29
C ASN A 396 -1.54 -18.11 -16.51
N THR A 397 -2.52 -19.00 -16.69
CA THR A 397 -3.44 -18.92 -17.83
C THR A 397 -4.43 -17.77 -17.63
N PRO A 398 -4.73 -16.96 -18.66
CA PRO A 398 -5.64 -15.82 -18.52
C PRO A 398 -7.11 -16.21 -18.39
N SER A 399 -7.48 -17.45 -18.69
CA SER A 399 -8.85 -17.97 -18.64
C SER A 399 -9.04 -18.97 -17.50
N ALA A 400 -10.28 -19.06 -17.01
CA ALA A 400 -10.70 -20.14 -16.13
C ALA A 400 -10.47 -21.49 -16.84
N LEU A 401 -9.99 -22.48 -16.07
CA LEU A 401 -9.69 -23.83 -16.51
C LEU A 401 -10.71 -24.84 -15.99
N ILE A 402 -11.25 -24.58 -14.79
CA ILE A 402 -12.15 -25.48 -14.08
C ILE A 402 -13.55 -24.87 -14.03
N ASP A 403 -14.50 -25.65 -14.53
CA ASP A 403 -15.92 -25.46 -14.29
C ASP A 403 -16.29 -26.22 -13.00
N ALA A 404 -16.70 -25.51 -11.95
CA ALA A 404 -16.98 -26.13 -10.66
C ALA A 404 -18.14 -27.15 -10.70
N ARG A 405 -18.98 -27.12 -11.75
CA ARG A 405 -20.09 -28.07 -11.93
C ARG A 405 -19.63 -29.46 -12.38
N SER A 406 -18.42 -29.56 -12.96
CA SER A 406 -17.86 -30.85 -13.39
C SER A 406 -17.09 -31.58 -12.28
N LEU A 407 -16.88 -30.91 -11.14
CA LEU A 407 -16.24 -31.49 -9.97
C LEU A 407 -17.18 -32.47 -9.26
N ASN A 408 -16.60 -33.51 -8.68
CA ASN A 408 -17.35 -34.43 -7.84
C ASN A 408 -17.86 -33.68 -6.58
N PRO A 409 -19.11 -33.91 -6.13
CA PRO A 409 -19.58 -33.31 -4.89
C PRO A 409 -18.71 -33.72 -3.71
N GLY A 410 -18.38 -32.76 -2.85
CA GLY A 410 -17.42 -32.92 -1.76
C GLY A 410 -15.99 -32.50 -2.10
N THR A 411 -15.68 -32.21 -3.38
CA THR A 411 -14.34 -31.76 -3.78
C THR A 411 -14.00 -30.39 -3.19
N ILE A 412 -12.75 -30.26 -2.72
CA ILE A 412 -12.16 -29.00 -2.26
C ILE A 412 -11.25 -28.43 -3.35
N VAL A 413 -11.31 -27.13 -3.61
CA VAL A 413 -10.42 -26.44 -4.55
C VAL A 413 -9.79 -25.20 -3.90
N CYS A 414 -8.46 -25.19 -3.85
CA CYS A 414 -7.65 -24.02 -3.47
C CYS A 414 -7.13 -23.33 -4.74
N ASP A 415 -7.70 -22.18 -5.09
CA ASP A 415 -7.26 -21.42 -6.26
C ASP A 415 -6.25 -20.34 -5.88
N VAL A 416 -4.99 -20.56 -6.25
CA VAL A 416 -3.86 -19.65 -5.97
C VAL A 416 -3.61 -18.72 -7.17
N SER A 417 -4.37 -18.85 -8.25
CA SER A 417 -4.11 -18.17 -9.51
C SER A 417 -4.75 -16.79 -9.58
N ARG A 418 -4.04 -15.85 -10.21
CA ARG A 418 -4.57 -14.54 -10.60
C ARG A 418 -4.15 -14.28 -12.06
N PRO A 419 -5.08 -14.28 -13.04
CA PRO A 419 -6.53 -14.48 -12.92
C PRO A 419 -6.93 -15.86 -12.38
N ARG A 420 -8.13 -15.97 -11.82
CA ARG A 420 -8.65 -17.22 -11.22
C ARG A 420 -8.78 -18.33 -12.25
N ASN A 421 -8.47 -19.55 -11.84
CA ASN A 421 -8.60 -20.74 -12.67
C ASN A 421 -9.94 -21.46 -12.47
N VAL A 422 -10.72 -21.12 -11.44
CA VAL A 422 -12.10 -21.60 -11.28
C VAL A 422 -13.09 -20.48 -11.62
N SER A 423 -14.11 -20.77 -12.43
CA SER A 423 -15.12 -19.77 -12.79
C SER A 423 -16.02 -19.42 -11.59
N PRO A 424 -16.09 -18.14 -11.16
CA PRO A 424 -16.97 -17.73 -10.05
C PRO A 424 -18.46 -18.04 -10.30
N GLU A 425 -18.89 -17.97 -11.56
CA GLU A 425 -20.26 -18.32 -11.96
C GLU A 425 -20.54 -19.80 -11.73
N SER A 426 -19.64 -20.68 -12.19
CA SER A 426 -19.80 -22.12 -11.97
C SER A 426 -19.83 -22.50 -10.49
N VAL A 427 -19.08 -21.80 -9.63
CA VAL A 427 -19.09 -22.04 -8.17
C VAL A 427 -20.45 -21.72 -7.56
N ARG A 428 -21.07 -20.59 -7.98
CA ARG A 428 -22.43 -20.25 -7.54
C ARG A 428 -23.45 -21.29 -8.01
N GLU A 429 -23.33 -21.75 -9.25
CA GLU A 429 -24.22 -22.75 -9.85
C GLU A 429 -24.05 -24.14 -9.24
N ALA A 430 -22.87 -24.47 -8.71
CA ALA A 430 -22.63 -25.70 -7.97
C ALA A 430 -23.38 -25.75 -6.62
N ARG A 431 -23.99 -24.64 -6.16
CA ARG A 431 -24.89 -24.58 -4.99
C ARG A 431 -24.31 -25.23 -3.73
N GLY A 432 -23.02 -25.05 -3.49
CA GLY A 432 -22.32 -25.59 -2.33
C GLY A 432 -22.00 -27.08 -2.41
N ALA A 433 -22.15 -27.73 -3.58
CA ALA A 433 -21.71 -29.11 -3.78
C ALA A 433 -20.18 -29.26 -3.66
N VAL A 434 -19.42 -28.18 -3.88
CA VAL A 434 -17.96 -28.13 -3.77
C VAL A 434 -17.51 -26.93 -2.95
N LEU A 435 -16.34 -27.06 -2.32
CA LEU A 435 -15.72 -25.99 -1.55
C LEU A 435 -14.60 -25.36 -2.37
N VAL A 436 -14.80 -24.14 -2.85
CA VAL A 436 -13.76 -23.38 -3.55
C VAL A 436 -13.34 -22.20 -2.69
N PHE A 437 -12.04 -21.95 -2.58
CA PHE A 437 -11.50 -20.79 -1.86
C PHE A 437 -10.22 -20.26 -2.53
N ASP A 438 -9.97 -18.96 -2.34
CA ASP A 438 -8.77 -18.26 -2.76
C ASP A 438 -7.60 -18.66 -1.84
N GLY A 439 -6.50 -19.14 -2.43
CA GLY A 439 -5.25 -19.34 -1.73
C GLY A 439 -4.59 -18.01 -1.39
N GLY A 440 -3.97 -17.93 -0.21
CA GLY A 440 -3.11 -16.79 0.13
C GLY A 440 -3.82 -15.54 0.60
N ILE A 441 -4.83 -15.69 1.45
CA ILE A 441 -5.41 -14.59 2.24
C ILE A 441 -5.09 -14.81 3.72
N VAL A 442 -4.52 -13.78 4.35
CA VAL A 442 -3.99 -13.87 5.70
C VAL A 442 -4.38 -12.69 6.57
N LYS A 443 -4.37 -12.91 7.87
CA LYS A 443 -4.54 -11.87 8.89
C LYS A 443 -3.18 -11.56 9.51
N PRO A 444 -2.59 -10.38 9.21
CA PRO A 444 -1.42 -9.90 9.91
C PRO A 444 -1.70 -9.65 11.40
N PRO A 445 -0.68 -9.69 12.27
CA PRO A 445 -0.85 -9.43 13.69
C PRO A 445 -1.01 -7.91 13.97
N GLY A 446 -1.77 -7.57 15.01
CA GLY A 446 -2.11 -6.18 15.35
C GLY A 446 -3.43 -5.71 14.74
N THR A 447 -3.63 -4.40 14.71
CA THR A 447 -4.80 -3.73 14.12
C THR A 447 -4.37 -3.00 12.86
N VAL A 448 -4.01 -3.78 11.84
CA VAL A 448 -3.45 -3.23 10.60
C VAL A 448 -4.50 -2.43 9.85
N ASP A 449 -4.14 -1.18 9.55
CA ASP A 449 -4.89 -0.29 8.68
C ASP A 449 -4.07 0.01 7.43
N PHE A 450 -4.65 -0.26 6.27
CA PHE A 450 -4.02 -0.04 4.98
C PHE A 450 -4.36 1.33 4.38
N ASP A 451 -5.39 2.02 4.91
CA ASP A 451 -5.87 3.33 4.42
C ASP A 451 -6.02 3.39 2.88
N PHE A 452 -6.33 2.22 2.27
CA PHE A 452 -6.50 2.04 0.83
C PHE A 452 -7.24 0.73 0.54
N TYR A 453 -8.21 0.77 -0.37
CA TYR A 453 -8.95 -0.43 -0.77
C TYR A 453 -8.30 -1.09 -1.99
N PHE A 454 -7.84 -2.33 -1.84
CA PHE A 454 -7.24 -3.15 -2.90
C PHE A 454 -7.96 -4.48 -3.13
N GLY A 455 -9.26 -4.52 -2.80
CA GLY A 455 -10.14 -5.66 -3.02
C GLY A 455 -10.31 -6.56 -1.80
N LEU A 456 -9.61 -6.33 -0.69
CA LEU A 456 -9.80 -7.10 0.54
C LEU A 456 -10.50 -6.26 1.64
N PRO A 457 -11.27 -6.90 2.54
CA PRO A 457 -11.74 -6.30 3.77
C PRO A 457 -10.63 -5.65 4.62
N PRO A 458 -10.96 -4.69 5.50
CA PRO A 458 -9.98 -4.10 6.41
C PRO A 458 -9.28 -5.15 7.30
N GLY A 459 -7.98 -4.97 7.53
CA GLY A 459 -7.19 -5.78 8.45
C GLY A 459 -6.75 -7.16 7.94
N ILE A 460 -7.04 -7.51 6.68
CA ILE A 460 -6.51 -8.72 6.03
C ILE A 460 -5.64 -8.35 4.83
N ALA A 461 -4.71 -9.25 4.48
CA ALA A 461 -3.71 -9.04 3.44
C ALA A 461 -3.62 -10.25 2.50
N TYR A 462 -3.11 -10.02 1.30
CA TYR A 462 -2.63 -11.11 0.46
C TYR A 462 -1.35 -11.70 1.06
N ALA A 463 -1.12 -13.00 0.86
CA ALA A 463 0.07 -13.69 1.36
C ALA A 463 1.38 -13.08 0.83
N CYS A 464 1.36 -12.56 -0.40
CA CYS A 464 2.52 -11.87 -0.95
C CYS A 464 2.86 -10.55 -0.22
N MET A 465 1.84 -9.83 0.25
CA MET A 465 2.03 -8.67 1.14
C MET A 465 2.57 -9.11 2.50
N ALA A 466 2.03 -10.20 3.04
CA ALA A 466 2.44 -10.70 4.35
C ALA A 466 3.88 -11.20 4.38
N GLU A 467 4.41 -11.83 3.32
CA GLU A 467 5.85 -12.15 3.26
C GLU A 467 6.71 -10.90 3.45
N THR A 468 6.34 -9.81 2.78
CA THR A 468 7.04 -8.53 2.90
C THR A 468 6.99 -7.99 4.33
N MET A 469 5.82 -8.08 4.98
CA MET A 469 5.64 -7.68 6.38
C MET A 469 6.42 -8.57 7.37
N ILE A 470 6.44 -9.89 7.13
CA ILE A 470 7.19 -10.87 7.93
C ILE A 470 8.68 -10.56 7.88
N LEU A 471 9.22 -10.33 6.67
CA LEU A 471 10.62 -9.98 6.47
C LEU A 471 10.96 -8.63 7.13
N ALA A 472 10.08 -7.65 7.03
CA ALA A 472 10.26 -6.34 7.66
C ALA A 472 10.28 -6.41 9.20
N LEU A 473 9.31 -7.11 9.80
CA LEU A 473 9.28 -7.36 11.25
C LEU A 473 10.46 -8.20 11.74
N SER A 474 10.96 -9.09 10.89
CA SER A 474 12.15 -9.90 11.17
C SER A 474 13.45 -9.14 10.92
N GLU A 475 13.40 -7.92 10.39
CA GLU A 475 14.56 -7.12 9.94
C GLU A 475 15.47 -7.89 8.96
N ARG A 476 14.85 -8.75 8.14
CA ARG A 476 15.52 -9.57 7.11
C ARG A 476 15.28 -8.97 5.73
N TYR A 477 16.14 -8.04 5.37
CA TYR A 477 16.06 -7.30 4.11
C TYR A 477 16.83 -8.02 3.01
N GLU A 478 16.20 -9.02 2.41
CA GLU A 478 16.80 -9.82 1.34
C GLU A 478 15.79 -10.15 0.23
N GLY A 479 16.29 -10.49 -0.96
CA GLY A 479 15.48 -10.93 -2.09
C GLY A 479 14.92 -12.34 -1.92
N PHE A 480 14.05 -12.54 -0.92
CA PHE A 480 13.65 -13.87 -0.43
C PHE A 480 13.02 -14.75 -1.51
N SER A 481 12.02 -14.22 -2.24
CA SER A 481 11.29 -14.93 -3.30
C SER A 481 11.50 -14.30 -4.68
N ILE A 482 12.74 -14.22 -5.19
CA ILE A 482 13.04 -13.66 -6.52
C ILE A 482 13.44 -14.75 -7.53
N GLY A 483 13.09 -14.54 -8.80
CA GLY A 483 13.54 -15.38 -9.92
C GLY A 483 12.95 -16.79 -9.95
N GLY A 484 11.98 -17.08 -9.08
CA GLY A 484 11.50 -18.44 -8.89
C GLY A 484 12.47 -19.34 -8.12
N ASN A 485 13.45 -18.76 -7.40
CA ASN A 485 14.27 -19.47 -6.41
C ASN A 485 13.41 -19.81 -5.18
N LEU A 486 12.53 -20.80 -5.37
CA LEU A 486 11.58 -21.31 -4.40
C LEU A 486 12.04 -22.71 -4.00
N THR A 487 12.08 -22.98 -2.70
CA THR A 487 12.39 -24.31 -2.17
C THR A 487 11.46 -24.64 -1.00
N PRO A 488 11.24 -25.92 -0.69
CA PRO A 488 10.48 -26.32 0.50
C PRO A 488 11.06 -25.71 1.79
N GLU A 489 12.39 -25.58 1.89
CA GLU A 489 13.08 -25.04 3.05
C GLU A 489 12.74 -23.56 3.26
N LYS A 490 12.74 -22.76 2.19
CA LYS A 490 12.31 -21.35 2.25
C LYS A 490 10.85 -21.23 2.66
N ALA A 491 9.97 -22.07 2.13
CA ALA A 491 8.56 -22.10 2.53
C ALA A 491 8.41 -22.42 4.03
N HIS A 492 9.12 -23.44 4.53
CA HIS A 492 9.13 -23.75 5.97
C HIS A 492 9.73 -22.63 6.83
N GLU A 493 10.79 -21.99 6.35
CA GLU A 493 11.44 -20.89 7.05
C GLU A 493 10.50 -19.69 7.20
N ILE A 494 9.92 -19.20 6.10
CA ILE A 494 9.01 -18.05 6.13
C ILE A 494 7.71 -18.39 6.88
N GLY A 495 7.24 -19.64 6.78
CA GLY A 495 6.11 -20.15 7.56
C GLY A 495 6.34 -20.03 9.06
N ARG A 496 7.47 -20.57 9.56
CA ARG A 496 7.85 -20.48 10.98
C ARG A 496 8.00 -19.04 11.46
N LEU A 497 8.57 -18.16 10.64
CA LEU A 497 8.67 -16.72 10.96
C LEU A 497 7.28 -16.08 11.05
N GLY A 498 6.40 -16.36 10.09
CA GLY A 498 5.02 -15.89 10.11
C GLY A 498 4.28 -16.30 11.37
N ASP A 499 4.34 -17.59 11.72
CA ASP A 499 3.69 -18.14 12.92
C ASP A 499 4.23 -17.49 14.20
N ALA A 500 5.56 -17.36 14.32
CA ALA A 500 6.20 -16.76 15.49
C ALA A 500 5.86 -15.26 15.66
N LEU A 501 5.65 -14.55 14.56
CA LEU A 501 5.25 -13.14 14.57
C LEU A 501 3.74 -12.96 14.77
N GLY A 502 2.94 -14.01 14.54
CA GLY A 502 1.50 -14.02 14.76
C GLY A 502 0.65 -13.81 13.51
N PHE A 503 1.23 -13.98 12.32
CA PHE A 503 0.45 -14.07 11.08
C PHE A 503 -0.35 -15.35 11.08
N ARG A 504 -1.61 -15.27 10.64
CA ARG A 504 -2.51 -16.43 10.60
C ARG A 504 -3.26 -16.47 9.27
N LEU A 505 -3.67 -17.67 8.88
CA LEU A 505 -4.62 -17.82 7.79
C LEU A 505 -5.92 -17.06 8.15
N SER A 506 -6.51 -16.35 7.19
CA SER A 506 -7.86 -15.81 7.31
C SER A 506 -8.88 -16.96 7.34
N GLU A 507 -10.12 -16.67 7.73
CA GLU A 507 -11.25 -17.51 7.32
C GLU A 507 -11.22 -17.72 5.81
N LEU A 508 -11.59 -18.92 5.36
CA LEU A 508 -11.58 -19.27 3.93
C LEU A 508 -12.49 -18.30 3.18
N ARG A 509 -12.02 -17.78 2.05
CA ARG A 509 -12.76 -16.80 1.23
C ARG A 509 -12.77 -17.23 -0.22
N TRP A 510 -13.82 -16.88 -0.93
CA TRP A 510 -13.93 -17.01 -2.38
C TRP A 510 -14.48 -15.72 -2.96
N CYS A 511 -13.83 -15.18 -4.00
CA CYS A 511 -14.19 -13.88 -4.55
C CYS A 511 -14.27 -12.81 -3.46
N GLU A 512 -13.24 -12.77 -2.61
CA GLU A 512 -13.08 -11.79 -1.52
C GLU A 512 -14.15 -11.90 -0.39
N GLN A 513 -15.15 -12.78 -0.55
CA GLN A 513 -16.21 -13.06 0.41
C GLN A 513 -15.89 -14.30 1.24
N GLU A 514 -16.25 -14.28 2.52
CA GLU A 514 -16.06 -15.44 3.39
C GLU A 514 -16.93 -16.61 2.92
N VAL A 515 -16.36 -17.81 2.89
CA VAL A 515 -17.13 -19.03 2.59
C VAL A 515 -18.09 -19.27 3.76
N SER A 516 -19.37 -19.44 3.44
CA SER A 516 -20.42 -19.56 4.45
C SER A 516 -20.36 -20.89 5.20
N LYS A 517 -20.80 -20.90 6.46
CA LYS A 517 -20.90 -22.13 7.27
C LYS A 517 -21.86 -23.13 6.65
N GLU A 518 -22.92 -22.66 6.01
CA GLU A 518 -23.88 -23.49 5.28
C GLU A 518 -23.21 -24.22 4.11
N THR A 519 -22.34 -23.53 3.37
CA THR A 519 -21.58 -24.13 2.26
C THR A 519 -20.66 -25.23 2.79
N ILE A 520 -19.94 -24.96 3.88
CA ILE A 520 -19.06 -25.94 4.53
C ILE A 520 -19.85 -27.18 4.99
N GLU A 521 -21.05 -27.01 5.55
CA GLU A 521 -21.90 -28.11 5.99
C GLU A 521 -22.44 -28.95 4.83
N ILE A 522 -22.85 -28.33 3.72
CA ILE A 522 -23.29 -29.04 2.50
C ILE A 522 -22.15 -29.90 1.94
N VAL A 523 -20.95 -29.34 1.84
CA VAL A 523 -19.77 -30.07 1.35
C VAL A 523 -19.39 -31.21 2.30
N ARG A 524 -19.44 -30.97 3.62
CA ARG A 524 -19.21 -32.00 4.65
C ARG A 524 -20.18 -33.18 4.51
N GLU A 525 -21.45 -32.92 4.23
CA GLU A 525 -22.43 -33.98 4.00
C GLU A 525 -22.13 -34.78 2.72
N HIS A 526 -21.70 -34.12 1.63
CA HIS A 526 -21.25 -34.81 0.42
C HIS A 526 -20.02 -35.69 0.68
N VAL A 527 -19.03 -35.19 1.42
CA VAL A 527 -17.86 -35.96 1.88
C VAL A 527 -18.31 -37.20 2.65
N ARG A 528 -19.20 -37.03 3.64
CA ARG A 528 -19.72 -38.13 4.47
C ARG A 528 -20.40 -39.21 3.63
N ARG A 529 -21.26 -38.84 2.68
CA ARG A 529 -21.96 -39.79 1.80
C ARG A 529 -21.00 -40.60 0.93
N ARG A 530 -19.96 -39.93 0.40
CA ARG A 530 -18.93 -40.58 -0.41
C ARG A 530 -18.14 -41.61 0.39
N SER A 531 -17.80 -41.31 1.65
CA SER A 531 -17.10 -42.25 2.54
C SER A 531 -17.93 -43.49 2.92
N ILE A 532 -19.26 -43.39 2.93
CA ILE A 532 -20.17 -44.48 3.31
C ILE A 532 -20.61 -45.32 2.08
N GLY A 533 -20.28 -44.89 0.87
CA GLY A 533 -20.66 -45.58 -0.37
C GLY A 533 -22.16 -45.49 -0.72
N THR A 534 -22.91 -44.66 0.00
CA THR A 534 -24.34 -44.41 -0.23
C THR A 534 -24.52 -43.24 -1.18
N TRP A 535 -24.45 -43.53 -2.48
CA TRP A 535 -25.12 -42.72 -3.49
C TRP A 535 -26.46 -43.41 -3.79
N VAL A 536 -27.57 -42.81 -3.35
CA VAL A 536 -28.93 -43.15 -3.77
C VAL A 536 -29.51 -41.95 -4.48
#